data_AF-A0A1C5A3Q5-F1
#
_entry.id   AF-A0A1C5A3Q5-F1
#
_cell.length_a   1.000
_cell.length_b   1.000
_cell.length_c   1.000
_cell.angle_alpha   90.00
_cell.angle_beta   90.00
_cell.angle_gamma   90.00
#
_symmetry.space_group_name_H-M   'P 1'
#
loop_
_entity.id
_entity.type
_entity.pdbx_description
1 polymer ?
#
loop_
_entity_poly.entity_id
_entity_poly.type
_entity_poly.pdbx_seq_one_letter_code
_entity_poly.pdbx_strand_id
1 'polypeptide(L)' 'MRARGELLERVRSCFVQTRTWQHAGRYVSALVSRLPKRNGWSIAEYVGDVTPDRTQRLLNRAV' A
#
# COMPACT_ATOMS: atom_id res chain seq x y z
N MET A 1 3.85 10.73 10.48
CA MET A 1 2.64 9.93 10.17
C MET A 1 1.49 10.75 9.58
N ARG A 2 1.26 12.00 10.02
CA ARG A 2 0.13 12.85 9.56
C ARG A 2 0.09 13.10 8.04
N ALA A 3 1.21 13.49 7.43
CA ALA A 3 1.30 13.78 5.99
C ALA A 3 0.88 12.60 5.08
N ARG A 4 1.14 11.35 5.50
CA ARG A 4 0.70 10.17 4.75
C ARG A 4 -0.82 10.00 4.81
N GLY A 5 -1.41 10.21 5.98
CA GLY A 5 -2.87 10.17 6.14
C GLY A 5 -3.53 11.23 5.26
N GLU A 6 -3.01 12.46 5.27
CA GLU A 6 -3.50 13.56 4.43
C GLU A 6 -3.39 13.24 2.94
N LEU A 7 -2.27 12.67 2.48
CA LEU A 7 -2.13 12.21 1.10
C LEU A 7 -3.20 11.16 0.75
N LEU A 8 -3.40 10.16 1.61
CA LEU A 8 -4.37 9.09 1.36
C LEU A 8 -5.79 9.62 1.30
N GLU A 9 -6.17 10.55 2.17
CA GLU A 9 -7.48 11.20 2.11
C GLU A 9 -7.66 11.97 0.79
N ARG A 10 -6.64 12.71 0.33
CA ARG A 10 -6.70 13.47 -0.94
C ARG A 10 -6.90 12.57 -2.16
N VAL A 11 -6.39 11.34 -2.14
CA VAL A 11 -6.55 10.39 -3.24
C VAL A 11 -7.69 9.40 -3.02
N ARG A 12 -8.49 9.55 -1.96
CA ARG A 12 -9.59 8.61 -1.62
C ARG A 12 -10.57 8.44 -2.78
N SER A 13 -10.89 9.51 -3.51
CA SER A 13 -11.82 9.50 -4.65
C SER A 13 -11.29 8.71 -5.85
N CYS A 14 -9.98 8.48 -5.96
CA CYS A 14 -9.37 7.67 -7.02
C CYS A 14 -9.63 6.16 -6.83
N PHE A 15 -10.15 5.75 -5.67
CA PHE A 15 -10.40 4.34 -5.36
C PHE A 15 -11.89 4.06 -5.23
N VAL A 16 -12.40 3.17 -6.08
CA VAL A 16 -13.78 2.69 -5.99
C VAL A 16 -14.01 1.89 -4.70
N GLN A 17 -13.03 1.08 -4.28
CA GLN A 17 -13.15 0.19 -3.12
C GLN A 17 -12.32 0.68 -1.94
N THR A 18 -12.97 0.84 -0.78
CA THR A 18 -12.29 1.22 0.49
C THR A 18 -11.16 0.25 0.85
N ARG A 19 -11.31 -1.05 0.62
CA ARG A 19 -10.23 -2.03 0.91
C ARG A 19 -8.97 -1.75 0.08
N THR A 20 -9.13 -1.38 -1.19
CA THR A 20 -8.02 -1.13 -2.11
C THR A 20 -7.31 0.15 -1.73
N TRP A 21 -8.08 1.18 -1.34
CA TRP A 21 -7.54 2.41 -0.79
C TRP A 21 -6.73 2.19 0.51
N GLN A 22 -7.27 1.41 1.45
CA GLN A 22 -6.54 1.04 2.66
C GLN A 22 -5.25 0.28 2.34
N HIS A 23 -5.31 -0.64 1.37
CA HIS A 23 -4.12 -1.39 0.92
C HIS A 23 -3.09 -0.49 0.26
N ALA A 24 -3.51 0.50 -0.54
CA ALA A 24 -2.63 1.53 -1.08
C ALA A 24 -1.93 2.32 0.04
N GLY A 25 -2.63 2.60 1.14
CA GLY A 25 -2.02 3.23 2.31
C GLY A 25 -0.97 2.38 3.02
N ARG A 26 -1.21 1.07 3.12
CA ARG A 26 -0.22 0.10 3.63
C ARG A 26 0.99 0.03 2.71
N TYR A 27 0.76 -0.04 1.40
CA TYR A 27 1.80 -0.04 0.39
C TYR A 27 2.69 1.22 0.47
N VAL A 28 2.08 2.42 0.51
CA VAL A 28 2.81 3.68 0.68
C VAL A 28 3.59 3.71 1.98
N SER A 29 3.03 3.18 3.08
CA SER A 29 3.74 3.07 4.36
C SER A 29 5.01 2.22 4.24
N ALA A 30 4.95 1.11 3.51
CA ALA A 30 6.10 0.26 3.25
C ALA A 30 7.15 0.98 2.37
N LEU A 31 6.73 1.72 1.34
CA LEU A 31 7.65 2.46 0.47
C LEU A 31 8.46 3.52 1.24
N VAL A 32 7.81 4.29 2.11
CA VAL A 32 8.46 5.37 2.89
C VAL A 32 9.15 4.86 4.17
N SER A 33 9.08 3.56 4.43
CA SER A 33 9.76 2.93 5.55
C SER A 33 11.28 2.78 5.30
N ARG A 34 11.98 2.32 6.33
CA ARG A 34 13.40 1.93 6.27
C ARG A 34 13.61 0.49 5.79
N LEU A 35 12.63 -0.13 5.13
CA LEU A 35 12.80 -1.47 4.56
C LEU A 35 14.04 -1.50 3.65
N PRO A 36 14.97 -2.44 3.86
CA PRO A 36 16.19 -2.52 3.06
C PRO A 36 15.90 -2.94 1.61
N LYS A 37 14.82 -3.69 1.38
CA LYS A 37 14.34 -4.10 0.06
C LYS A 37 12.83 -3.91 -0.04
N ARG A 38 12.38 -3.37 -1.18
CA ARG A 38 10.96 -3.05 -1.45
C ARG A 38 10.41 -3.95 -2.57
N ASN A 39 10.36 -5.26 -2.31
CA ASN A 39 9.69 -6.22 -3.19
C ASN A 39 8.35 -6.66 -2.59
N GLY A 40 7.56 -7.42 -3.36
CA GLY A 40 6.23 -7.86 -2.92
C GLY A 40 6.23 -8.62 -1.58
N TRP A 41 7.24 -9.45 -1.34
CA TRP A 41 7.39 -10.21 -0.09
C TRP A 41 7.75 -9.31 1.10
N SER A 42 8.80 -8.52 0.99
CA SER A 42 9.23 -7.61 2.07
C SER A 42 8.15 -6.58 2.42
N ILE A 43 7.36 -6.16 1.44
CA ILE A 43 6.20 -5.29 1.68
C ILE A 43 5.08 -6.04 2.40
N ALA A 44 4.75 -7.27 1.98
CA ALA A 44 3.73 -8.09 2.64
C ALA A 44 4.07 -8.34 4.11
N GLU A 45 5.32 -8.74 4.39
CA GLU A 45 5.83 -8.92 5.75
C GLU A 45 5.70 -7.62 6.58
N TYR A 46 6.12 -6.48 6.02
CA TYR A 46 6.05 -5.20 6.71
C TYR A 46 4.62 -4.78 7.09
N VAL A 47 3.64 -5.09 6.24
CA VAL A 47 2.24 -4.70 6.46
C VAL A 47 1.42 -5.80 7.16
N GLY A 48 2.05 -6.91 7.54
CA GLY A 48 1.42 -8.04 8.23
C GLY A 48 0.54 -8.93 7.35
N ASP A 49 0.75 -8.91 6.03
CA ASP A 49 0.08 -9.83 5.11
C ASP A 49 0.82 -11.17 5.04
N VAL A 50 0.06 -12.27 4.93
CA VAL A 50 0.61 -13.63 4.84
C VAL A 50 1.30 -13.91 3.49
N THR A 51 0.85 -13.23 2.42
CA THR A 51 1.31 -13.46 1.05
C THR A 51 1.41 -12.14 0.27
N PRO A 52 2.23 -12.06 -0.80
CA PRO A 52 2.39 -10.84 -1.60
C PRO A 52 1.18 -10.50 -2.49
N ASP A 53 0.17 -11.37 -2.56
CA ASP A 53 -0.96 -11.26 -3.50
C ASP A 53 -1.72 -9.95 -3.40
N ARG A 54 -1.86 -9.37 -2.20
CA ARG A 54 -2.55 -8.08 -2.04
C ARG A 54 -1.77 -6.94 -2.70
N THR A 55 -0.46 -6.92 -2.51
CA THR A 55 0.45 -5.96 -3.18
C THR A 55 0.47 -6.18 -4.68
N GLN A 56 0.56 -7.43 -5.13
CA GLN A 56 0.51 -7.77 -6.56
C GLN A 56 -0.81 -7.35 -7.20
N ARG A 57 -1.96 -7.63 -6.57
CA ARG A 57 -3.27 -7.18 -7.08
C ARG A 57 -3.39 -5.67 -7.17
N LEU A 58 -2.85 -4.93 -6.19
CA LEU A 58 -2.84 -3.48 -6.21
C LEU A 58 -2.06 -2.95 -7.42
N LEU A 59 -0.86 -3.48 -7.65
CA LEU A 59 0.04 -3.01 -8.72
C LEU A 59 -0.39 -3.48 -10.11
N ASN A 60 -0.83 -4.72 -10.27
CA ASN A 60 -1.28 -5.27 -11.55
C ASN A 60 -2.54 -4.58 -12.10
N ARG A 61 -3.24 -3.80 -11.29
CA ARG A 61 -4.45 -3.06 -11.66
C ARG A 61 -4.24 -1.54 -11.69
N ALA A 62 -3.02 -1.07 -11.44
CA ALA A 62 -2.64 0.32 -11.62
C ALA A 62 -2.21 0.51 -13.08
N VAL A 63 -3.11 1.03 -13.91
CA VAL A 63 -2.89 1.32 -15.34
C VAL A 63 -3.18 2.79 -15.58
#